data_AF-A0A914R187-F1
#
_entry.id   AF-A0A914R187-F1
#
_cell.length_a   1.000
_cell.length_b   1.000
_cell.length_c   1.000
_cell.angle_alpha   90.00
_cell.angle_beta   90.00
_cell.angle_gamma   90.00
#
_symmetry.space_group_name_H-M   'P 1'
#
loop_
_entity.id
_entity.type
_entity.pdbx_description
1 polymer ?
#
loop_
_entity_poly.entity_id
_entity_poly.type
_entity_poly.pdbx_seq_one_letter_code
_entity_poly.pdbx_strand_id
1 'polypeptide(L)'
;MMELINDSEAKTIPLTISGTLLKPIVDYCNLYQDDEAYVMKDPPPMSLTEKDSEFMKDISNDILEDLTNAANYLNIPRLIDACLSHLRDQMRLNKIKNNQKTINFTYQEQQKLYEKYVTWL
;
A
#
# COMPACT_ATOMS: atom_id res chain seq x y z
N MET A 1 -13.14 -21.35 -47.33
CA MET A 1 -13.61 -21.82 -46.01
C MET A 1 -12.50 -21.45 -45.05
N MET A 2 -12.65 -20.33 -44.32
CA MET A 2 -11.66 -19.95 -43.29
C MET A 2 -11.91 -20.85 -42.09
N GLU A 3 -10.91 -21.66 -41.75
CA GLU A 3 -10.90 -22.38 -40.47
C GLU A 3 -10.79 -21.32 -39.36
N LEU A 4 -11.88 -21.16 -38.61
CA LEU A 4 -11.84 -20.52 -37.30
C LEU A 4 -10.90 -21.36 -36.44
N ILE A 5 -9.70 -20.85 -36.19
CA ILE A 5 -8.83 -21.38 -35.15
C ILE A 5 -9.62 -21.22 -33.86
N ASN A 6 -10.21 -22.32 -33.40
CA ASN A 6 -10.83 -22.43 -32.10
C ASN A 6 -9.71 -22.40 -31.07
N ASP A 7 -9.22 -21.21 -30.75
CA ASP A 7 -8.16 -20.95 -29.75
C ASP A 7 -8.72 -21.08 -28.32
N SER A 8 -9.56 -22.09 -28.10
CA SER A 8 -10.22 -22.40 -26.82
C SER A 8 -9.50 -23.51 -26.07
N GLU A 9 -8.18 -23.46 -26.06
CA GLU A 9 -7.40 -24.01 -24.95
C GLU A 9 -6.80 -22.80 -24.23
N ALA A 10 -7.46 -22.35 -23.16
CA ALA A 10 -6.97 -21.25 -22.35
C ALA A 10 -5.54 -21.57 -21.90
N LYS A 11 -4.56 -20.93 -22.54
CA LYS A 11 -3.14 -21.10 -22.25
C LYS A 11 -2.90 -20.69 -20.80
N THR A 12 -2.80 -21.68 -19.93
CA THR A 12 -2.65 -21.45 -18.50
C THR A 12 -1.23 -20.98 -18.23
N ILE A 13 -1.09 -19.80 -17.65
CA ILE A 13 0.20 -19.26 -17.21
C ILE A 13 0.41 -19.72 -15.76
N PRO A 14 1.41 -20.57 -15.48
CA PRO A 14 1.70 -20.97 -14.10
C PRO A 14 2.28 -19.77 -13.34
N LEU A 15 1.69 -19.43 -12.19
CA LEU A 15 2.13 -18.34 -11.32
C LEU A 15 2.46 -18.88 -9.93
N THR A 16 3.57 -18.39 -9.35
CA THR A 16 3.99 -18.69 -7.97
C THR A 16 3.36 -17.78 -6.91
N ILE A 17 2.33 -17.01 -7.29
CA ILE A 17 1.66 -16.05 -6.41
C ILE A 17 0.38 -16.69 -5.86
N SER A 18 0.06 -16.43 -4.59
CA SER A 18 -1.19 -16.90 -4.00
C SER A 18 -2.41 -16.23 -4.65
N GLY A 19 -3.53 -16.96 -4.75
CA GLY A 19 -4.77 -16.41 -5.31
C GLY A 19 -5.30 -15.18 -4.53
N THR A 20 -4.98 -15.07 -3.25
CA THR A 20 -5.34 -13.92 -2.40
C THR A 20 -4.63 -12.64 -2.81
N LEU A 21 -3.41 -12.72 -3.33
CA LEU A 21 -2.66 -11.58 -3.89
C LEU A 21 -2.99 -11.35 -5.36
N LEU A 22 -3.29 -12.41 -6.11
CA LEU A 22 -3.58 -12.27 -7.53
C LEU A 22 -4.86 -11.47 -7.79
N LYS A 23 -5.90 -11.66 -6.97
CA LYS A 23 -7.16 -10.93 -7.10
C LYS A 23 -6.98 -9.39 -7.07
N PRO A 24 -6.39 -8.78 -6.01
CA PRO A 24 -6.19 -7.34 -5.98
C PRO A 24 -5.27 -6.83 -7.10
N ILE A 25 -4.30 -7.64 -7.55
CA ILE A 25 -3.46 -7.29 -8.70
C ILE A 25 -4.28 -7.18 -9.98
N VAL A 26 -5.15 -8.16 -10.25
CA VAL A 26 -6.04 -8.14 -11.42
C VAL A 26 -7.02 -6.96 -11.32
N ASP A 27 -7.60 -6.73 -10.14
CA ASP A 27 -8.51 -5.62 -9.89
C ASP A 27 -7.80 -4.27 -10.15
N TYR A 28 -6.51 -4.14 -9.77
CA TYR A 28 -5.70 -2.95 -10.06
C TYR A 28 -5.37 -2.79 -11.56
N CYS A 29 -5.05 -3.88 -12.25
CA CYS A 29 -4.83 -3.84 -13.70
C CYS A 29 -6.10 -3.37 -14.44
N ASN A 30 -7.27 -3.87 -14.05
CA ASN A 30 -8.56 -3.47 -14.62
C ASN A 30 -8.87 -1.99 -14.37
N LEU A 31 -8.48 -1.44 -13.22
CA LEU A 31 -8.65 -0.01 -12.89
C LEU A 31 -7.91 0.92 -13.87
N TYR A 32 -6.86 0.42 -14.52
CA TYR A 32 -5.96 1.17 -15.39
C TYR A 32 -5.85 0.60 -16.80
N GLN A 33 -6.76 -0.28 -17.21
CA GLN A 33 -6.71 -0.94 -18.51
C GLN A 33 -6.80 0.06 -19.69
N ASP A 34 -7.48 1.18 -19.49
CA ASP A 34 -7.74 2.22 -20.50
C ASP A 34 -6.75 3.40 -20.40
N ASP A 35 -5.84 3.37 -19.41
CA ASP A 35 -4.82 4.40 -19.24
C ASP A 35 -3.60 4.14 -20.16
N GLU A 36 -2.82 5.18 -20.44
CA GLU A 36 -1.56 5.04 -21.15
C GLU A 36 -0.55 4.16 -20.39
N ALA A 37 0.39 3.58 -21.14
CA ALA A 37 1.46 2.76 -20.57
C ALA A 37 2.22 3.52 -19.48
N TYR A 38 2.33 2.90 -18.29
CA TYR A 38 2.98 3.54 -17.16
C TYR A 38 4.49 3.34 -17.19
N VAL A 39 5.22 4.42 -16.95
CA VAL A 39 6.68 4.40 -16.75
C VAL A 39 6.95 4.54 -15.26
N MET A 40 7.69 3.58 -14.69
CA MET A 40 8.12 3.60 -13.30
C MET A 40 8.87 4.89 -12.98
N LYS A 41 8.60 5.48 -11.81
CA LYS A 41 9.27 6.70 -11.37
C LYS A 41 10.32 6.38 -10.33
N ASP A 42 11.50 6.96 -10.49
CA ASP A 42 12.56 6.94 -9.48
C ASP A 42 12.95 8.38 -9.12
N PRO A 43 12.60 8.88 -7.91
CA PRO A 43 11.90 8.18 -6.84
C PRO A 43 10.39 7.99 -7.11
N PRO A 44 9.72 7.05 -6.42
CA PRO A 44 8.27 6.88 -6.50
C PRO A 44 7.51 8.18 -6.18
N PRO A 45 6.28 8.35 -6.72
CA PRO A 45 5.47 9.56 -6.51
C PRO A 45 5.39 9.99 -5.05
N MET A 46 5.44 11.30 -4.77
CA MET A 46 5.30 11.83 -3.40
C MET A 46 3.88 11.69 -2.83
N SER A 47 2.89 11.44 -3.68
CA SER A 47 1.50 11.27 -3.27
C SER A 47 0.81 10.27 -4.19
N LEU A 48 -0.12 9.51 -3.63
CA LEU A 48 -1.03 8.66 -4.39
C LEU A 48 -1.98 9.50 -5.23
N THR A 49 -2.38 8.99 -6.40
CA THR A 49 -3.55 9.54 -7.11
C THR A 49 -4.82 9.19 -6.34
N GLU A 50 -5.95 9.81 -6.70
CA GLU A 50 -7.23 9.49 -6.07
C GLU A 50 -7.62 8.02 -6.29
N LYS A 51 -7.43 7.51 -7.52
CA LYS A 51 -7.63 6.10 -7.86
C LYS A 51 -6.74 5.17 -7.05
N ASP A 52 -5.44 5.48 -6.95
CA ASP A 52 -4.50 4.66 -6.15
C ASP A 52 -4.86 4.70 -4.66
N SER A 53 -5.24 5.89 -4.16
CA SER A 53 -5.64 6.07 -2.77
C SER A 53 -6.88 5.25 -2.44
N GLU A 54 -7.89 5.27 -3.31
CA GLU A 54 -9.11 4.46 -3.16
C GLU A 54 -8.78 2.97 -3.12
N PHE A 55 -7.97 2.50 -4.07
CA PHE A 55 -7.55 1.10 -4.13
C PHE A 55 -6.79 0.66 -2.86
N MET A 56 -5.91 1.52 -2.33
CA MET A 56 -5.07 1.19 -1.19
C MET A 56 -5.80 1.23 0.16
N LYS A 57 -7.00 1.81 0.26
CA LYS A 57 -7.75 1.92 1.53
C LYS A 57 -8.04 0.57 2.18
N ASP A 58 -8.36 -0.43 1.38
CA ASP A 58 -8.76 -1.76 1.84
C ASP A 58 -7.58 -2.73 1.94
N ILE A 59 -6.36 -2.29 1.58
CA ILE A 59 -5.16 -3.10 1.67
C ILE A 59 -4.55 -2.94 3.07
N SER A 60 -4.56 -4.04 3.83
CA SER A 60 -3.87 -4.08 5.13
C SER A 60 -2.35 -3.98 4.97
N ASN A 61 -1.67 -3.43 5.98
CA ASN A 61 -0.21 -3.32 5.98
C ASN A 61 0.51 -4.66 5.83
N ASP A 62 -0.06 -5.72 6.41
CA ASP A 62 0.51 -7.08 6.34
C ASP A 62 0.48 -7.63 4.89
N ILE A 63 -0.55 -7.26 4.12
CA ILE A 63 -0.70 -7.67 2.71
C ILE A 63 0.11 -6.76 1.77
N LEU A 64 0.39 -5.52 2.17
CA LEU A 64 1.01 -4.52 1.30
C LEU A 64 2.42 -4.89 0.88
N GLU A 65 3.21 -5.48 1.78
CA GLU A 65 4.57 -5.97 1.46
C GLU A 65 4.51 -7.11 0.44
N ASP A 66 3.66 -8.11 0.69
CA ASP A 66 3.43 -9.23 -0.21
C ASP A 66 2.90 -8.78 -1.58
N LEU A 67 2.00 -7.79 -1.60
CA LEU A 67 1.45 -7.19 -2.81
C LEU A 67 2.55 -6.45 -3.60
N THR A 68 3.44 -5.74 -2.91
CA THR A 68 4.60 -5.07 -3.54
C THR A 68 5.53 -6.09 -4.19
N ASN A 69 5.83 -7.19 -3.50
CA ASN A 69 6.68 -8.26 -4.01
C ASN A 69 6.04 -8.97 -5.21
N ALA A 70 4.73 -9.23 -5.16
CA ALA A 70 3.99 -9.84 -6.25
C ALA A 70 3.91 -8.91 -7.48
N ALA A 71 3.69 -7.60 -7.27
CA ALA A 71 3.71 -6.60 -8.33
C ALA A 71 5.09 -6.49 -8.99
N ASN A 72 6.16 -6.60 -8.21
CA ASN A 72 7.54 -6.65 -8.71
C ASN A 72 7.78 -7.93 -9.53
N TYR A 73 7.34 -9.09 -9.05
CA TYR A 73 7.46 -10.36 -9.78
C TYR A 73 6.71 -10.33 -11.13
N LEU A 74 5.53 -9.72 -11.17
CA LEU A 74 4.73 -9.57 -12.40
C LEU A 74 5.14 -8.37 -13.26
N ASN A 75 6.12 -7.58 -12.82
CA ASN A 75 6.57 -6.36 -13.48
C ASN A 75 5.43 -5.38 -13.79
N ILE A 76 4.69 -4.96 -12.75
CA ILE A 76 3.59 -3.98 -12.85
C ILE A 76 4.05 -2.67 -12.17
N PRO A 77 4.77 -1.78 -12.87
CA PRO A 77 5.51 -0.71 -12.20
C PRO A 77 4.60 0.33 -11.55
N ARG A 78 3.41 0.56 -12.12
CA ARG A 78 2.40 1.45 -11.53
C ARG A 78 1.95 0.98 -10.16
N LEU A 79 1.79 -0.33 -9.98
CA LEU A 79 1.37 -0.90 -8.70
C LEU A 79 2.51 -0.84 -7.68
N ILE A 80 3.75 -1.08 -8.13
CA ILE A 80 4.94 -0.93 -7.28
C ILE A 80 5.03 0.51 -6.74
N ASP A 81 4.93 1.51 -7.61
CA ASP A 81 5.01 2.93 -7.22
C ASP A 81 3.89 3.33 -6.26
N ALA A 82 2.67 2.83 -6.47
CA ALA A 82 1.55 3.04 -5.57
C ALA A 82 1.80 2.39 -4.20
N CYS A 83 2.24 1.13 -4.15
CA CYS A 83 2.55 0.45 -2.89
C CYS A 83 3.66 1.16 -2.11
N LEU A 84 4.75 1.56 -2.77
CA LEU A 84 5.86 2.28 -2.14
C LEU A 84 5.43 3.66 -1.62
N SER A 85 4.59 4.36 -2.37
CA SER A 85 4.02 5.64 -1.95
C SER A 85 3.14 5.49 -0.70
N HIS A 86 2.30 4.45 -0.67
CA HIS A 86 1.45 4.14 0.48
C HIS A 86 2.26 3.73 1.71
N LEU A 87 3.28 2.88 1.54
CA LEU A 87 4.21 2.49 2.62
C LEU A 87 4.90 3.70 3.24
N ARG A 88 5.37 4.65 2.42
CA ARG A 88 5.95 5.90 2.92
C ARG A 88 4.95 6.70 3.75
N ASP A 89 3.71 6.82 3.28
CA ASP A 89 2.68 7.57 4.00
C ASP A 89 2.34 6.92 5.35
N GLN A 90 2.24 5.60 5.40
CA GLN A 90 2.09 4.81 6.64
C GLN A 90 3.25 5.08 7.61
N MET A 91 4.50 5.03 7.14
CA MET A 91 5.69 5.33 7.96
C MET A 91 5.66 6.75 8.52
N ARG A 92 5.28 7.74 7.69
CA ARG A 92 5.15 9.13 8.12
C ARG A 92 4.09 9.30 9.21
N LEU A 93 2.93 8.69 9.02
CA LEU A 93 1.83 8.74 10.01
C LEU A 93 2.22 8.05 11.32
N ASN A 94 2.88 6.90 11.26
CA ASN A 94 3.35 6.18 12.45
C ASN A 94 4.39 7.01 13.21
N LYS A 95 5.29 7.70 12.52
CA LYS A 95 6.24 8.63 13.15
C LYS A 95 5.53 9.77 13.88
N ILE A 96 4.52 10.39 13.26
CA ILE A 96 3.73 11.47 13.87
C ILE A 96 2.97 10.95 15.11
N LYS A 97 2.29 9.80 14.99
CA LYS A 97 1.55 9.18 16.10
C LYS A 97 2.47 8.84 17.27
N ASN A 98 3.66 8.30 17.00
CA ASN A 98 4.63 7.99 18.05
C ASN A 98 5.13 9.26 18.73
N ASN A 99 5.43 10.32 17.98
CA ASN A 99 5.82 11.61 18.57
C ASN A 99 4.71 12.19 19.47
N GLN A 100 3.44 12.12 19.04
CA GLN A 100 2.30 12.57 19.84
C GLN A 100 2.15 11.77 21.13
N LYS A 101 2.33 10.43 21.07
CA LYS A 101 2.30 9.57 22.26
C LYS A 101 3.38 9.97 23.27
N THR A 102 4.61 10.19 22.79
CA THR A 102 5.73 10.63 23.64
C THR A 102 5.42 11.96 24.31
N ILE A 103 4.91 12.93 23.55
CA ILE A 103 4.54 14.26 24.10
C ILE A 103 3.47 14.12 25.18
N ASN A 104 2.40 13.37 24.91
CA ASN A 104 1.31 13.17 25.87
C ASN A 104 1.78 12.47 27.15
N PHE A 105 2.64 11.46 27.02
CA PHE A 105 3.23 10.77 28.18
C PHE A 105 4.00 11.75 29.07
N THR A 106 4.88 12.57 28.49
CA THR A 106 5.66 13.58 29.21
C THR A 106 4.76 14.57 29.96
N TYR A 107 3.67 15.05 29.33
CA TYR A 107 2.72 15.95 30.01
C TYR A 107 2.02 15.30 31.19
N GLN A 108 1.60 14.04 31.06
CA GLN A 108 0.96 13.31 32.16
C GLN A 108 1.92 13.08 33.33
N GLU A 109 3.21 12.82 33.07
CA GLU A 109 4.22 12.71 34.13
C GLU A 109 4.42 14.03 34.87
N GLN A 110 4.46 15.16 34.15
CA GLN A 110 4.58 16.49 34.77
C GLN A 110 3.37 16.83 35.64
N GLN A 111 2.15 16.51 35.20
CA GLN A 111 0.94 16.73 36.00
C GLN A 111 0.95 15.90 37.29
N LYS A 112 1.31 14.62 37.22
CA LYS A 112 1.43 13.76 38.41
C LYS A 112 2.45 14.29 39.41
N LEU A 113 3.58 14.82 38.93
CA LEU A 113 4.56 15.47 39.79
C LEU A 113 3.98 16.72 40.45
N TYR A 114 3.30 17.57 39.69
CA TYR A 114 2.67 18.78 40.22
C TYR A 114 1.61 18.46 41.29
N GLU A 115 0.69 17.54 41.01
CA GLU A 115 -0.33 17.07 41.97
C GLU A 115 0.30 16.52 43.24
N LYS A 116 1.37 15.74 43.10
CA LYS A 116 2.15 15.26 44.24
C LYS A 116 2.67 16.45 45.05
N TYR A 117 3.43 17.38 44.48
CA TYR A 117 4.02 18.48 45.25
C TYR A 117 2.99 19.44 45.86
N VAL A 118 1.86 19.70 45.20
CA VAL A 118 0.79 20.55 45.73
C VAL A 118 0.05 19.89 46.90
N THR A 119 -0.11 18.56 46.91
CA THR A 119 -0.76 17.86 48.02
C THR A 119 0.09 17.76 49.30
N TRP A 120 1.39 18.09 49.23
CA TRP A 120 2.27 18.17 50.40
C TRP A 120 2.37 19.60 51.02
N LEU A 121 1.64 20.58 50.48
CA LEU A 121 1.52 21.95 51.01
C LEU A 121 0.17 22.13 51.72
#